data_AF-A0A7J7IZ24-F1
#
_entry.id   AF-A0A7J7IZ24-F1
#
_cell.length_a   1.000
_cell.length_b   1.000
_cell.length_c   1.000
_cell.angle_alpha   90.00
_cell.angle_beta   90.00
_cell.angle_gamma   90.00
#
_symmetry.space_group_name_H-M   'P 1'
#
loop_
_entity.id
_entity.type
_entity.pdbx_description
1 polymer ?
#
loop_
_entity_poly.entity_id
_entity_poly.type
_entity_poly.pdbx_seq_one_letter_code
_entity_poly.pdbx_strand_id
1 'polypeptide(L)'
;MDLYLICTEKVCTPDTTAGMLWWWFQAIQDYCSFVPQGHEIFKEELLRIFHTDDSEPYGAGYKTQPLAEVMQEALQRHADGIYFRERNAGKAIDEHMREEGFTVEAGIDWNTGFVFGGNSYNCGTWMDKMGSSDKAGNKGKPATPRDGSAVELVGLCASTVKWLSDLSKKNKYPFEGVAVKKPEWSHSQLVTFSVWSNLIERNFEKYFFVDGTYTSTDVDPHPELINKHNIYKDLVGSSTAWTDYQLRPNFPIAIVVAPHLFTTEKAVVALEMVETHLIINDWNYNGDYLNNDDSDNYKTARGFNYHNGPEWLWPLGYFMRASLVIAERLESQTPGTIEKTVMNIEHKLANHHLALLSTDWKSLPELTNTNGQKCMDSCPAQAWSISCILDVLYDIKALHNRKKF
;
A
#
# COMPACT_ATOMS: atom_id res chain seq x y z
N MET A 1 -26.00 5.22 8.20
CA MET A 1 -25.17 4.19 7.58
C MET A 1 -24.26 3.75 8.69
N ASP A 2 -24.58 2.64 9.36
CA ASP A 2 -23.86 2.25 10.56
C ASP A 2 -22.49 1.73 10.15
N LEU A 3 -21.48 2.61 10.18
CA LEU A 3 -20.09 2.23 10.01
C LEU A 3 -19.64 1.49 11.27
N TYR A 4 -19.50 0.17 11.17
CA TYR A 4 -18.80 -0.62 12.17
C TYR A 4 -17.32 -0.58 11.83
N LEU A 5 -16.51 0.06 12.68
CA LEU A 5 -15.07 0.03 12.53
C LEU A 5 -14.43 -0.75 13.67
N ILE A 6 -13.57 -1.70 13.30
CA ILE A 6 -12.82 -2.51 14.24
C ILE A 6 -11.40 -1.96 14.30
N CYS A 7 -11.15 -1.02 15.21
CA CYS A 7 -9.80 -0.63 15.61
C CYS A 7 -9.54 -1.15 17.02
N THR A 8 -9.20 -2.43 17.12
CA THR A 8 -8.56 -3.03 18.31
C THR A 8 -7.51 -4.00 17.80
N GLU A 9 -6.34 -4.08 18.46
CA GLU A 9 -5.13 -4.81 18.03
C GLU A 9 -5.41 -6.24 17.58
N LYS A 10 -6.47 -6.86 18.08
CA LYS A 10 -6.72 -8.30 17.97
C LYS A 10 -8.05 -8.66 17.34
N VAL A 11 -8.79 -7.71 16.78
CA VAL A 11 -10.10 -8.01 16.17
C VAL A 11 -10.24 -7.58 14.72
N CYS A 12 -9.11 -7.42 14.06
CA CYS A 12 -9.09 -7.58 12.63
C CYS A 12 -9.24 -9.06 12.28
N THR A 13 -9.93 -9.35 11.19
CA THR A 13 -10.00 -10.70 10.59
C THR A 13 -8.59 -11.29 10.42
N PRO A 14 -8.43 -12.63 10.29
CA PRO A 14 -7.13 -13.33 10.27
C PRO A 14 -6.11 -12.92 9.20
N ASP A 15 -6.34 -11.85 8.44
CA ASP A 15 -5.46 -11.33 7.42
C ASP A 15 -5.33 -9.81 7.58
N THR A 16 -4.09 -9.30 7.63
CA THR A 16 -3.67 -7.93 7.26
C THR A 16 -4.03 -6.75 8.20
N THR A 17 -3.24 -6.52 9.26
CA THR A 17 -3.50 -5.41 10.20
C THR A 17 -2.67 -4.14 9.99
N ALA A 18 -1.42 -4.23 9.53
CA ALA A 18 -0.59 -3.02 9.39
C ALA A 18 -0.93 -2.20 8.13
N GLY A 19 -1.18 -2.87 6.99
CA GLY A 19 -1.45 -2.18 5.73
C GLY A 19 -2.85 -1.59 5.59
N MET A 20 -3.87 -2.30 6.10
CA MET A 20 -5.29 -1.94 5.87
C MET A 20 -5.69 -0.59 6.50
N LEU A 21 -5.07 -0.21 7.64
CA LEU A 21 -5.35 1.06 8.29
C LEU A 21 -5.07 2.26 7.38
N TRP A 22 -3.94 2.24 6.67
CA TRP A 22 -3.51 3.36 5.85
C TRP A 22 -4.39 3.52 4.59
N TRP A 23 -4.86 2.40 4.03
CA TRP A 23 -5.87 2.41 2.98
C TRP A 23 -7.20 2.96 3.47
N TRP A 24 -7.60 2.63 4.70
CA TRP A 24 -8.81 3.19 5.31
C TRP A 24 -8.71 4.71 5.51
N PHE A 25 -7.57 5.23 5.97
CA PHE A 25 -7.35 6.67 6.05
C PHE A 25 -7.41 7.34 4.66
N GLN A 26 -6.85 6.72 3.62
CA GLN A 26 -6.95 7.25 2.26
C GLN A 26 -8.40 7.27 1.76
N ALA A 27 -9.20 6.24 2.05
CA ALA A 27 -10.62 6.23 1.68
C ALA A 27 -11.41 7.38 2.35
N ILE A 28 -11.12 7.70 3.61
CA ILE A 28 -11.73 8.84 4.32
C ILE A 28 -11.26 10.17 3.70
N GLN A 29 -9.98 10.28 3.32
CA GLN A 29 -9.45 11.44 2.61
C GLN A 29 -10.18 11.67 1.29
N ASP A 30 -10.31 10.61 0.49
CA ASP A 30 -11.01 10.64 -0.79
C ASP A 30 -12.47 11.04 -0.60
N TYR A 31 -13.17 10.46 0.39
CA TYR A 31 -14.53 10.86 0.76
C TYR A 31 -14.61 12.36 1.09
N CYS A 32 -13.71 12.87 1.93
CA CYS A 32 -13.68 14.28 2.30
C CYS A 32 -13.38 15.21 1.12
N SER A 33 -12.68 14.72 0.10
CA SER A 33 -12.35 15.45 -1.12
C SER A 33 -13.53 15.52 -2.10
N PHE A 34 -14.33 14.46 -2.19
CA PHE A 34 -15.47 14.37 -3.10
C PHE A 34 -16.75 14.96 -2.51
N VAL A 35 -16.98 14.80 -1.21
CA VAL A 35 -18.23 15.20 -0.57
C VAL A 35 -18.13 16.64 -0.07
N PRO A 36 -19.03 17.54 -0.50
CA PRO A 36 -19.09 18.89 0.05
C PRO A 36 -19.23 18.87 1.57
N GLN A 37 -18.36 19.58 2.28
CA GLN A 37 -18.27 19.53 3.74
C GLN A 37 -17.98 18.14 4.32
N GLY A 38 -17.36 17.22 3.56
CA GLY A 38 -17.12 15.84 3.98
C GLY A 38 -16.39 15.67 5.32
N HIS A 39 -15.56 16.62 5.73
CA HIS A 39 -14.93 16.65 7.07
C HIS A 39 -15.91 16.58 8.26
N GLU A 40 -17.20 16.87 8.09
CA GLU A 40 -18.18 16.70 9.16
C GLU A 40 -18.31 15.23 9.61
N ILE A 41 -17.92 14.27 8.75
CA ILE A 41 -17.87 12.84 9.07
C ILE A 41 -17.03 12.53 10.31
N PHE A 42 -16.06 13.37 10.65
CA PHE A 42 -15.22 13.22 11.85
C PHE A 42 -16.00 13.26 13.16
N LYS A 43 -17.18 13.90 13.16
CA LYS A 43 -18.07 14.02 14.31
C LYS A 43 -19.09 12.88 14.40
N GLU A 44 -19.18 12.05 13.35
CA GLU A 44 -20.12 10.92 13.35
C GLU A 44 -19.69 9.87 14.38
N GLU A 45 -20.65 9.42 15.15
CA GLU A 45 -20.48 8.45 16.23
C GLU A 45 -20.45 7.03 15.65
N LEU A 46 -19.36 6.31 15.89
CA LEU A 46 -19.19 4.92 15.48
C LEU A 46 -19.47 3.98 16.64
N LEU A 47 -20.14 2.86 16.37
CA LEU A 47 -20.33 1.80 17.36
C LEU A 47 -19.00 1.07 17.58
N ARG A 48 -18.48 1.14 18.81
CA ARG A 48 -17.27 0.43 19.20
C ARG A 48 -17.61 -0.97 19.70
N ILE A 49 -17.63 -1.93 18.78
CA ILE A 49 -17.96 -3.33 19.11
C ILE A 49 -16.85 -4.03 19.91
N PHE A 50 -15.59 -3.59 19.77
CA PHE A 50 -14.44 -4.07 20.56
C PHE A 50 -13.83 -2.94 21.38
N HIS A 51 -13.83 -3.10 22.70
CA HIS A 51 -13.48 -2.06 23.67
C HIS A 51 -12.01 -2.04 24.03
N THR A 52 -11.48 -3.24 24.19
CA THR A 52 -10.07 -3.52 24.41
C THR A 52 -9.67 -4.63 23.45
N ASP A 53 -8.38 -4.82 23.27
CA ASP A 53 -7.81 -5.78 22.33
C ASP A 53 -8.32 -7.20 22.56
N ASP A 54 -8.49 -7.59 23.82
CA ASP A 54 -8.95 -8.93 24.21
C ASP A 54 -10.45 -9.01 24.56
N SER A 55 -11.24 -7.97 24.28
CA SER A 55 -12.67 -7.97 24.60
C SER A 55 -13.51 -8.82 23.64
N GLU A 56 -14.54 -9.48 24.16
CA GLU A 56 -15.62 -10.07 23.33
C GLU A 56 -16.43 -8.97 22.61
N PRO A 57 -17.07 -9.25 21.47
CA PRO A 57 -17.89 -8.26 20.76
C PRO A 57 -19.09 -7.86 21.63
N TYR A 58 -19.25 -6.56 21.85
CA TYR A 58 -20.43 -6.01 22.53
C TYR A 58 -21.54 -5.69 21.53
N GLY A 59 -22.79 -5.78 21.99
CA GLY A 59 -23.96 -5.42 21.19
C GLY A 59 -24.07 -3.91 20.90
N ALA A 60 -24.91 -3.57 19.92
CA ALA A 60 -25.19 -2.18 19.57
C ALA A 60 -25.71 -1.38 20.79
N GLY A 61 -25.24 -0.13 20.94
CA GLY A 61 -25.65 0.80 21.99
C GLY A 61 -24.82 0.80 23.27
N TYR A 62 -23.78 -0.04 23.38
CA TYR A 62 -22.93 -0.09 24.58
C TYR A 62 -21.92 1.07 24.65
N LYS A 63 -21.19 1.34 23.58
CA LYS A 63 -20.25 2.47 23.48
C LYS A 63 -20.18 2.99 22.05
N THR A 64 -20.15 4.31 21.92
CA THR A 64 -19.80 4.98 20.68
C THR A 64 -18.50 5.75 20.83
N GLN A 65 -17.88 6.07 19.69
CA GLN A 65 -16.68 6.90 19.61
C GLN A 65 -16.73 7.71 18.32
N PRO A 66 -16.50 9.03 18.35
CA PRO A 66 -16.39 9.83 17.15
C PRO A 66 -15.32 9.28 16.21
N LEU A 67 -15.56 9.33 14.90
CA LEU A 67 -14.58 8.88 13.90
C LEU A 67 -13.21 9.55 14.11
N ALA A 68 -13.15 10.85 14.44
CA ALA A 68 -11.89 11.55 14.73
C ALA A 68 -11.08 10.88 15.84
N GLU A 69 -11.76 10.44 16.90
CA GLU A 69 -11.09 9.80 18.03
C GLU A 69 -10.61 8.39 17.68
N VAL A 70 -11.37 7.65 16.86
CA VAL A 70 -10.93 6.33 16.36
C VAL A 70 -9.69 6.47 15.49
N MET A 71 -9.68 7.45 14.58
CA MET A 71 -8.53 7.74 13.73
C MET A 71 -7.30 8.14 14.57
N GLN A 72 -7.51 9.02 15.56
CA GLN A 72 -6.45 9.46 16.44
C GLN A 72 -5.88 8.32 17.29
N GLU A 73 -6.75 7.45 17.82
CA GLU A 73 -6.35 6.26 18.57
C GLU A 73 -5.45 5.38 17.71
N ALA A 74 -5.83 5.10 16.47
CA ALA A 74 -5.04 4.28 15.56
C ALA A 74 -3.66 4.90 15.25
N LEU A 75 -3.58 6.22 15.02
CA LEU A 75 -2.31 6.94 14.81
C LEU A 75 -1.43 6.91 16.07
N GLN A 76 -2.03 7.13 17.25
CA GLN A 76 -1.32 7.11 18.52
C GLN A 76 -0.74 5.71 18.80
N ARG A 77 -1.49 4.64 18.53
CA ARG A 77 -0.98 3.27 18.69
C ARG A 77 0.21 2.96 17.78
N HIS A 78 0.18 3.41 16.52
CA HIS A 78 1.34 3.25 15.64
C HIS A 78 2.54 4.07 16.13
N ALA A 79 2.30 5.27 16.66
CA ALA A 79 3.33 6.11 17.25
C ALA A 79 3.99 5.48 18.49
N ASP A 80 3.19 4.79 19.32
CA ASP A 80 3.65 4.07 20.52
C ASP A 80 4.35 2.75 20.18
N GLY A 81 4.03 2.16 19.03
CA GLY A 81 4.47 0.83 18.61
C GLY A 81 3.44 -0.22 19.03
N ILE A 82 3.11 -1.08 18.08
CA ILE A 82 2.15 -2.18 18.21
C ILE A 82 2.93 -3.48 18.23
N TYR A 83 2.66 -4.31 19.23
CA TYR A 83 3.19 -5.66 19.34
C TYR A 83 2.13 -6.57 19.94
N PHE A 84 1.57 -7.46 19.14
CA PHE A 84 0.56 -8.39 19.62
C PHE A 84 0.67 -9.75 18.93
N ARG A 85 0.03 -10.72 19.56
CA ARG A 85 -0.23 -12.03 18.96
C ARG A 85 -1.69 -12.08 18.52
N GLU A 86 -1.94 -12.52 17.30
CA GLU A 86 -3.28 -12.60 16.73
C GLU A 86 -4.25 -13.37 17.64
N ARG A 87 -5.50 -12.88 17.70
CA ARG A 87 -6.53 -13.51 18.52
C ARG A 87 -6.85 -14.89 17.95
N ASN A 88 -6.87 -15.89 18.83
CA ASN A 88 -7.09 -17.29 18.46
C ASN A 88 -5.99 -17.89 17.58
N ALA A 89 -4.77 -17.34 17.63
CA ALA A 89 -3.60 -17.83 16.90
C ALA A 89 -3.43 -19.36 16.96
N GLY A 90 -3.12 -19.93 15.80
CA GLY A 90 -3.01 -21.36 15.58
C GLY A 90 -3.86 -21.84 14.41
N LYS A 91 -3.92 -23.17 14.22
CA LYS A 91 -4.54 -23.81 13.05
C LYS A 91 -6.03 -23.51 12.85
N ALA A 92 -6.70 -22.94 13.84
CA ALA A 92 -8.10 -22.55 13.74
C ALA A 92 -8.30 -21.29 12.89
N ILE A 93 -7.30 -20.39 12.84
CA ILE A 93 -7.37 -19.16 12.05
C ILE A 93 -6.50 -19.20 10.80
N ASP A 94 -5.38 -19.92 10.83
CA ASP A 94 -4.57 -20.22 9.64
C ASP A 94 -3.91 -21.60 9.79
N GLU A 95 -4.21 -22.52 8.87
CA GLU A 95 -3.72 -23.91 8.91
C GLU A 95 -2.28 -24.11 8.39
N HIS A 96 -1.68 -23.07 7.82
CA HIS A 96 -0.38 -23.11 7.16
C HIS A 96 0.65 -22.20 7.83
N MET A 97 0.24 -21.04 8.33
CA MET A 97 1.11 -20.08 9.00
C MET A 97 1.86 -20.71 10.18
N ARG A 98 3.13 -20.29 10.33
CA ARG A 98 3.97 -20.73 11.44
C ARG A 98 3.65 -19.94 12.71
N GLU A 99 4.09 -20.46 13.85
CA GLU A 99 3.85 -19.87 15.16
C GLU A 99 4.34 -18.42 15.26
N GLU A 100 5.46 -18.12 14.60
CA GLU A 100 6.10 -16.80 14.52
C GLU A 100 5.29 -15.80 13.68
N GLY A 101 4.54 -16.28 12.68
CA GLY A 101 3.75 -15.43 11.78
C GLY A 101 2.57 -14.75 12.49
N PHE A 102 2.02 -15.40 13.52
CA PHE A 102 0.92 -14.86 14.33
C PHE A 102 1.33 -13.71 15.25
N THR A 103 2.62 -13.45 15.40
CA THR A 103 3.11 -12.29 16.14
C THR A 103 3.31 -11.14 15.17
N VAL A 104 2.57 -10.06 15.36
CA VAL A 104 2.60 -8.87 14.51
C VAL A 104 3.24 -7.73 15.28
N GLU A 105 4.22 -7.10 14.64
CA GLU A 105 4.85 -5.86 15.08
C GLU A 105 4.59 -4.78 14.02
N ALA A 106 4.28 -3.57 14.45
CA ALA A 106 4.18 -2.40 13.57
C ALA A 106 4.43 -1.12 14.34
N GLY A 107 4.91 -0.07 13.69
CA GLY A 107 5.16 1.20 14.36
C GLY A 107 5.73 2.27 13.44
N ILE A 108 6.17 3.37 14.03
CA ILE A 108 6.83 4.47 13.33
C ILE A 108 8.31 4.51 13.71
N ASP A 109 9.21 4.44 12.72
CA ASP A 109 10.61 4.75 12.95
C ASP A 109 10.78 6.26 13.04
N TRP A 110 10.94 6.78 14.26
CA TRP A 110 11.07 8.22 14.51
C TRP A 110 12.39 8.85 14.04
N ASN A 111 13.30 8.10 13.39
CA ASN A 111 14.45 8.65 12.67
C ASN A 111 14.09 9.05 11.23
N THR A 112 13.25 8.25 10.58
CA THR A 112 12.83 8.41 9.18
C THR A 112 11.42 8.99 9.05
N GLY A 113 10.56 8.75 10.03
CA GLY A 113 9.12 9.00 10.02
C GLY A 113 8.32 7.89 9.34
N PHE A 114 8.97 6.84 8.85
CA PHE A 114 8.30 5.78 8.10
C PHE A 114 7.50 4.87 9.01
N VAL A 115 6.34 4.44 8.52
CA VAL A 115 5.66 3.29 9.09
C VAL A 115 6.40 2.02 8.68
N PHE A 116 6.61 1.13 9.64
CA PHE A 116 7.14 -0.20 9.43
C PHE A 116 6.25 -1.25 10.09
N GLY A 117 6.39 -2.51 9.68
CA GLY A 117 5.79 -3.62 10.41
C GLY A 117 6.02 -4.96 9.75
N GLY A 118 5.42 -6.00 10.30
CA GLY A 118 5.53 -7.37 9.82
C GLY A 118 6.79 -8.09 10.28
N ASN A 119 6.97 -9.31 9.78
CA ASN A 119 8.19 -10.11 9.90
C ASN A 119 8.29 -11.09 8.72
N SER A 120 9.41 -11.82 8.61
CA SER A 120 9.64 -12.79 7.52
C SER A 120 8.63 -13.95 7.43
N TYR A 121 7.78 -14.13 8.44
CA TYR A 121 6.80 -15.21 8.55
C TYR A 121 5.34 -14.74 8.42
N ASN A 122 5.09 -13.46 8.11
CA ASN A 122 3.74 -12.94 7.92
C ASN A 122 3.55 -12.20 6.60
N CYS A 123 2.29 -11.87 6.33
CA CYS A 123 1.78 -11.38 5.06
C CYS A 123 0.95 -10.10 5.28
N GLY A 124 1.55 -9.05 5.88
CA GLY A 124 0.83 -7.84 6.30
C GLY A 124 0.44 -6.85 5.20
N THR A 125 0.79 -7.13 3.93
CA THR A 125 0.52 -6.27 2.76
C THR A 125 -0.34 -7.03 1.76
N TRP A 126 -0.84 -6.35 0.71
CA TRP A 126 -1.67 -7.00 -0.32
C TRP A 126 -0.97 -8.15 -1.07
N MET A 127 0.37 -8.21 -1.02
CA MET A 127 1.14 -9.31 -1.55
C MET A 127 1.27 -10.42 -0.49
N ASP A 128 0.17 -11.11 -0.22
CA ASP A 128 -0.13 -11.84 1.03
C ASP A 128 -0.04 -13.37 0.94
N LYS A 129 0.47 -13.95 -0.15
CA LYS A 129 0.42 -15.40 -0.33
C LYS A 129 1.26 -16.17 0.70
N MET A 130 0.59 -16.85 1.63
CA MET A 130 1.20 -17.86 2.51
C MET A 130 1.36 -19.19 1.76
N GLY A 131 2.58 -19.74 1.76
CA GLY A 131 2.86 -21.04 1.15
C GLY A 131 2.18 -22.19 1.88
N SER A 132 1.73 -23.20 1.13
CA SER A 132 0.91 -24.30 1.65
C SER A 132 1.30 -25.70 1.17
N SER A 133 2.36 -25.84 0.35
CA SER A 133 2.84 -27.13 -0.14
C SER A 133 3.86 -27.76 0.82
N ASP A 134 3.44 -28.83 1.50
CA ASP A 134 4.38 -29.71 2.24
C ASP A 134 5.36 -30.37 1.25
N LYS A 135 4.85 -30.82 0.10
CA LYS A 135 5.62 -31.54 -0.93
C LYS A 135 6.76 -30.71 -1.50
N ALA A 136 6.51 -29.44 -1.79
CA ALA A 136 7.52 -28.52 -2.32
C ALA A 136 8.35 -27.83 -1.21
N GLY A 137 8.00 -28.03 0.07
CA GLY A 137 8.72 -27.45 1.21
C GLY A 137 8.51 -25.95 1.43
N ASN A 138 7.43 -25.39 0.86
CA ASN A 138 7.07 -23.97 0.97
C ASN A 138 5.99 -23.67 2.02
N LYS A 139 5.40 -24.70 2.66
CA LYS A 139 4.37 -24.53 3.68
C LYS A 139 4.81 -23.64 4.85
N GLY A 140 3.95 -22.70 5.20
CA GLY A 140 4.15 -21.74 6.28
C GLY A 140 5.25 -20.72 6.03
N LYS A 141 5.66 -20.54 4.77
CA LYS A 141 6.57 -19.48 4.36
C LYS A 141 5.80 -18.50 3.48
N PRO A 142 5.78 -17.20 3.80
CA PRO A 142 5.30 -16.19 2.89
C PRO A 142 6.04 -16.24 1.56
N ALA A 143 5.32 -16.11 0.44
CA ALA A 143 5.94 -15.98 -0.88
C ALA A 143 6.58 -14.62 -1.12
N THR A 144 6.02 -13.61 -0.46
CA THR A 144 6.39 -12.19 -0.59
C THR A 144 6.24 -11.52 0.77
N PRO A 145 7.01 -11.92 1.79
CA PRO A 145 7.01 -11.17 3.05
C PRO A 145 7.50 -9.76 2.72
N ARG A 146 6.71 -8.77 3.12
CA ARG A 146 6.96 -7.35 2.86
C ARG A 146 7.02 -6.60 4.19
N ASP A 147 7.85 -7.14 5.08
CA ASP A 147 8.15 -6.56 6.37
C ASP A 147 9.13 -5.39 6.25
N GLY A 148 9.23 -4.58 7.30
CA GLY A 148 9.91 -3.30 7.25
C GLY A 148 9.00 -2.19 6.71
N SER A 149 9.57 -1.22 5.99
CA SER A 149 8.83 -0.06 5.49
C SER A 149 8.41 -0.25 4.02
N ALA A 150 7.18 -0.68 3.78
CA ALA A 150 6.63 -0.83 2.43
C ALA A 150 6.32 0.52 1.77
N VAL A 151 6.76 0.71 0.52
CA VAL A 151 6.74 2.02 -0.17
C VAL A 151 5.34 2.64 -0.25
N GLU A 152 4.30 1.85 -0.50
CA GLU A 152 2.93 2.33 -0.58
C GLU A 152 2.37 2.71 0.78
N LEU A 153 2.73 1.99 1.85
CA LEU A 153 2.28 2.30 3.21
C LEU A 153 2.95 3.57 3.73
N VAL A 154 4.23 3.79 3.42
CA VAL A 154 4.90 5.05 3.72
C VAL A 154 4.27 6.21 2.94
N GLY A 155 3.91 6.01 1.66
CA GLY A 155 3.19 6.99 0.87
C GLY A 155 1.82 7.35 1.46
N LEU A 156 1.01 6.36 1.82
CA LEU A 156 -0.30 6.55 2.45
C LEU A 156 -0.18 7.22 3.83
N CYS A 157 0.83 6.84 4.62
CA CYS A 157 1.15 7.50 5.88
C CYS A 157 1.47 8.98 5.68
N ALA A 158 2.35 9.30 4.72
CA ALA A 158 2.72 10.68 4.38
C ALA A 158 1.51 11.51 3.94
N SER A 159 0.68 10.94 3.05
CA SER A 159 -0.58 11.53 2.61
C SER A 159 -1.48 11.87 3.81
N THR A 160 -1.68 10.89 4.70
CA THR A 160 -2.51 11.02 5.91
C THR A 160 -2.03 12.12 6.84
N VAL A 161 -0.75 12.11 7.23
CA VAL A 161 -0.25 13.10 8.21
C VAL A 161 -0.17 14.50 7.61
N LYS A 162 0.09 14.63 6.30
CA LYS A 162 0.03 15.92 5.61
C LYS A 162 -1.40 16.47 5.60
N TRP A 163 -2.37 15.64 5.24
CA TRP A 163 -3.78 16.00 5.22
C TRP A 163 -4.32 16.40 6.61
N LEU A 164 -4.00 15.62 7.65
CA LEU A 164 -4.39 15.93 9.02
C LEU A 164 -3.73 17.21 9.53
N SER A 165 -2.47 17.48 9.15
CA SER A 165 -1.80 18.76 9.43
C SER A 165 -2.59 19.95 8.86
N ASP A 166 -3.06 19.84 7.62
CA ASP A 166 -3.85 20.90 6.98
C ASP A 166 -5.25 21.06 7.58
N LEU A 167 -5.90 19.96 7.97
CA LEU A 167 -7.20 20.01 8.64
C LEU A 167 -7.10 20.58 10.06
N SER A 168 -6.08 20.18 10.80
CA SER A 168 -5.82 20.68 12.16
C SER A 168 -5.59 22.18 12.16
N LYS A 169 -4.75 22.71 11.25
CA LYS A 169 -4.55 24.17 11.06
C LYS A 169 -5.83 24.93 10.73
N LYS A 170 -6.80 24.26 10.10
CA LYS A 170 -8.12 24.83 9.75
C LYS A 170 -9.17 24.59 10.84
N ASN A 171 -8.80 24.03 11.99
CA ASN A 171 -9.70 23.61 13.08
C ASN A 171 -10.80 22.64 12.62
N LYS A 172 -10.51 21.81 11.62
CA LYS A 172 -11.44 20.80 11.07
C LYS A 172 -11.20 19.40 11.62
N TYR A 173 -10.04 19.16 12.22
CA TYR A 173 -9.70 17.93 12.93
C TYR A 173 -9.24 18.30 14.34
N PRO A 174 -9.72 17.63 15.40
CA PRO A 174 -9.56 18.12 16.77
C PRO A 174 -8.16 17.89 17.37
N PHE A 175 -7.31 17.10 16.70
CA PHE A 175 -5.95 16.79 17.16
C PHE A 175 -4.90 17.48 16.29
N GLU A 176 -3.71 17.70 16.84
CA GLU A 176 -2.59 18.35 16.15
C GLU A 176 -1.38 17.43 15.93
N GLY A 177 -1.37 16.24 16.53
CA GLY A 177 -0.27 15.29 16.47
C GLY A 177 -0.47 14.06 17.35
N VAL A 178 0.63 13.36 17.62
CA VAL A 178 0.69 12.18 18.49
C VAL A 178 1.72 12.41 19.60
N ALA A 179 1.48 11.83 20.78
CA ALA A 179 2.45 11.83 21.85
C ALA A 179 3.49 10.73 21.59
N VAL A 180 4.78 11.07 21.64
CA VAL A 180 5.87 10.13 21.40
C VAL A 180 6.77 10.09 22.61
N LYS A 181 7.11 8.89 23.07
CA LYS A 181 8.08 8.68 24.14
C LYS A 181 9.29 7.95 23.60
N LYS A 182 10.44 8.63 23.57
CA LYS A 182 11.72 7.99 23.26
C LYS A 182 12.47 7.61 24.55
N PRO A 183 13.28 6.54 24.56
CA PRO A 183 14.07 6.14 25.73
C PRO A 183 14.94 7.27 26.30
N GLU A 184 15.46 8.14 25.43
CA GLU A 184 16.27 9.30 25.79
C GLU A 184 15.47 10.47 26.37
N TRP A 185 14.13 10.44 26.34
CA TRP A 185 13.28 11.53 26.82
C TRP A 185 12.71 11.23 28.21
N SER A 186 12.77 12.23 29.11
CA SER A 186 12.20 12.11 30.46
C SER A 186 10.68 12.06 30.49
N HIS A 187 10.02 12.62 29.46
CA HIS A 187 8.56 12.70 29.33
C HIS A 187 8.17 12.53 27.85
N SER A 188 6.94 12.09 27.59
CA SER A 188 6.39 12.07 26.23
C SER A 188 6.34 13.49 25.65
N GLN A 189 6.73 13.64 24.39
CA GLN A 189 6.64 14.90 23.66
C GLN A 189 5.61 14.79 22.55
N LEU A 190 4.90 15.88 22.28
CA LEU A 190 4.00 15.96 21.15
C LEU A 190 4.82 16.08 19.85
N VAL A 191 4.63 15.13 18.94
CA VAL A 191 5.07 15.25 17.55
C VAL A 191 3.84 15.65 16.72
N THR A 192 3.84 16.89 16.23
CA THR A 192 2.74 17.39 15.40
C THR A 192 2.70 16.68 14.06
N PHE A 193 1.52 16.60 13.43
CA PHE A 193 1.37 16.02 12.10
C PHE A 193 2.26 16.71 11.05
N SER A 194 2.49 18.02 11.21
CA SER A 194 3.41 18.76 10.34
C SER A 194 4.86 18.32 10.51
N VAL A 195 5.31 18.08 11.75
CA VAL A 195 6.67 17.59 12.03
C VAL A 195 6.85 16.19 11.47
N TRP A 196 5.86 15.31 11.66
CA TRP A 196 5.89 13.96 11.11
C TRP A 196 5.88 13.95 9.58
N SER A 197 5.02 14.73 8.93
CA SER A 197 5.00 14.90 7.48
C SER A 197 6.36 15.32 6.92
N ASN A 198 6.98 16.35 7.53
CA ASN A 198 8.29 16.85 7.10
C ASN A 198 9.41 15.82 7.33
N LEU A 199 9.28 15.01 8.39
CA LEU A 199 10.22 13.94 8.71
C LEU A 199 10.21 12.85 7.63
N ILE A 200 9.03 12.46 7.15
CA ILE A 200 8.91 11.53 6.01
C ILE A 200 9.47 12.18 4.74
N GLU A 201 9.04 13.40 4.42
CA GLU A 201 9.41 14.10 3.17
C GLU A 201 10.92 14.23 3.00
N ARG A 202 11.66 14.61 4.06
CA ARG A 202 13.12 14.76 3.99
C ARG A 202 13.88 13.42 3.84
N ASN A 203 13.25 12.31 4.21
CA ASN A 203 13.89 11.00 4.25
C ASN A 203 13.44 10.08 3.11
N PHE A 204 12.25 10.29 2.54
CA PHE A 204 11.63 9.36 1.58
C PHE A 204 12.57 8.99 0.43
N GLU A 205 12.96 9.95 -0.40
CA GLU A 205 13.84 9.65 -1.54
C GLU A 205 15.25 9.24 -1.12
N LYS A 206 15.73 9.72 0.04
CA LYS A 206 17.03 9.34 0.57
C LYS A 206 17.10 7.82 0.78
N TYR A 207 16.04 7.22 1.30
CA TYR A 207 16.02 5.80 1.61
C TYR A 207 15.39 4.94 0.52
N PHE A 208 14.43 5.43 -0.27
CA PHE A 208 13.74 4.63 -1.29
C PHE A 208 14.33 4.75 -2.69
N PHE A 209 14.91 5.89 -3.09
CA PHE A 209 15.38 6.02 -4.48
C PHE A 209 16.82 5.53 -4.65
N VAL A 210 17.02 4.69 -5.65
CA VAL A 210 18.35 4.15 -6.01
C VAL A 210 18.69 4.62 -7.41
N ASP A 211 19.69 5.50 -7.53
CA ASP A 211 20.19 6.00 -8.82
C ASP A 211 21.40 5.22 -9.34
N GLY A 212 21.84 5.52 -10.57
CA GLY A 212 23.00 4.88 -11.20
C GLY A 212 24.37 5.20 -10.57
N THR A 213 24.42 6.16 -9.65
CA THR A 213 25.62 6.56 -8.90
C THR A 213 25.60 6.07 -7.45
N TYR A 214 24.55 5.35 -7.08
CA TYR A 214 24.27 4.96 -5.71
C TYR A 214 25.31 3.96 -5.20
N THR A 215 26.20 4.44 -4.35
CA THR A 215 27.32 3.65 -3.79
C THR A 215 27.50 3.86 -2.29
N SER A 216 26.66 4.70 -1.65
CA SER A 216 26.84 5.09 -0.25
C SER A 216 26.24 4.07 0.70
N THR A 217 27.11 3.47 1.52
CA THR A 217 26.74 2.60 2.65
C THR A 217 26.20 3.36 3.88
N ASP A 218 26.29 4.70 3.88
CA ASP A 218 25.88 5.53 5.03
C ASP A 218 24.35 5.60 5.20
N VAL A 219 23.63 5.31 4.12
CA VAL A 219 22.17 5.36 4.05
C VAL A 219 21.57 3.98 3.83
N ASP A 220 22.22 3.18 3.00
CA ASP A 220 21.74 1.87 2.60
C ASP A 220 22.79 0.81 2.96
N PRO A 221 22.44 -0.18 3.79
CA PRO A 221 23.40 -1.15 4.29
C PRO A 221 23.83 -2.19 3.24
N HIS A 222 23.09 -2.33 2.13
CA HIS A 222 23.27 -3.43 1.16
C HIS A 222 23.26 -2.98 -0.31
N PRO A 223 24.07 -1.97 -0.71
CA PRO A 223 24.12 -1.52 -2.10
C PRO A 223 24.57 -2.62 -3.08
N GLU A 224 25.27 -3.65 -2.61
CA GLU A 224 25.65 -4.82 -3.40
C GLU A 224 24.48 -5.67 -3.89
N LEU A 225 23.29 -5.52 -3.30
CA LEU A 225 22.07 -6.26 -3.65
C LEU A 225 21.21 -5.53 -4.70
N ILE A 226 21.62 -4.35 -5.16
CA ILE A 226 20.92 -3.58 -6.18
C ILE A 226 20.97 -4.31 -7.52
N ASN A 227 19.81 -4.76 -8.01
CA ASN A 227 19.67 -5.38 -9.34
C ASN A 227 19.40 -4.35 -10.45
N LYS A 228 18.65 -3.28 -10.14
CA LYS A 228 18.27 -2.23 -11.09
C LYS A 228 18.46 -0.86 -10.45
N HIS A 229 18.91 0.10 -11.26
CA HIS A 229 19.03 1.50 -10.88
C HIS A 229 17.88 2.32 -11.48
N ASN A 230 17.74 3.55 -11.01
CA ASN A 230 16.67 4.50 -11.36
C ASN A 230 15.28 3.97 -10.96
N ILE A 231 15.20 3.31 -9.81
CA ILE A 231 13.96 2.78 -9.26
C ILE A 231 13.71 3.35 -7.87
N TYR A 232 12.46 3.34 -7.44
CA TYR A 232 12.14 3.37 -6.02
C TYR A 232 12.07 1.93 -5.52
N LYS A 233 12.82 1.63 -4.46
CA LYS A 233 12.79 0.35 -3.74
C LYS A 233 11.37 0.00 -3.33
N ASP A 234 11.08 -1.29 -3.29
CA ASP A 234 9.78 -1.78 -2.84
C ASP A 234 9.63 -1.66 -1.32
N LEU A 235 10.74 -1.92 -0.60
CA LEU A 235 10.82 -1.90 0.86
C LEU A 235 12.07 -1.14 1.32
N VAL A 236 12.07 -0.73 2.58
CA VAL A 236 13.26 -0.29 3.30
C VAL A 236 13.34 -1.05 4.62
N GLY A 237 14.46 -1.76 4.83
CA GLY A 237 14.77 -2.44 6.07
C GLY A 237 13.96 -3.73 6.27
N SER A 238 13.66 -4.47 5.20
CA SER A 238 13.04 -5.79 5.33
C SER A 238 14.02 -6.80 5.93
N SER A 239 13.48 -7.86 6.55
CA SER A 239 14.29 -8.98 7.05
C SER A 239 15.07 -9.73 5.97
N THR A 240 14.62 -9.65 4.71
CA THR A 240 15.24 -10.30 3.56
C THR A 240 15.82 -9.24 2.62
N ALA A 241 16.98 -8.69 2.97
CA ALA A 241 17.55 -7.47 2.37
C ALA A 241 17.43 -7.30 0.85
N TRP A 242 17.57 -8.37 0.04
CA TRP A 242 17.47 -8.24 -1.43
C TRP A 242 16.06 -7.88 -1.93
N THR A 243 15.00 -8.14 -1.14
CA THR A 243 13.61 -7.83 -1.53
C THR A 243 13.35 -6.33 -1.54
N ASP A 244 14.11 -5.54 -0.77
CA ASP A 244 14.07 -4.08 -0.79
C ASP A 244 14.27 -3.55 -2.23
N TYR A 245 15.21 -4.12 -2.98
CA TYR A 245 15.64 -3.61 -4.29
C TYR A 245 14.87 -4.19 -5.47
N GLN A 246 13.77 -4.91 -5.23
CA GLN A 246 12.95 -5.43 -6.32
C GLN A 246 12.17 -4.32 -7.00
N LEU A 247 12.19 -4.30 -8.34
CA LEU A 247 11.27 -3.47 -9.10
C LEU A 247 9.87 -4.11 -9.03
N ARG A 248 8.98 -3.49 -8.24
CA ARG A 248 7.59 -3.90 -8.06
C ARG A 248 6.61 -2.76 -8.39
N PRO A 249 5.33 -3.05 -8.67
CA PRO A 249 4.37 -2.03 -9.10
C PRO A 249 3.78 -1.22 -7.93
N ASN A 250 4.44 -1.20 -6.76
CA ASN A 250 3.90 -0.62 -5.53
C ASN A 250 4.19 0.88 -5.39
N PHE A 251 5.38 1.36 -5.77
CA PHE A 251 5.73 2.79 -5.63
C PHE A 251 4.83 3.76 -6.43
N PRO A 252 4.21 3.40 -7.58
CA PRO A 252 3.24 4.25 -8.23
C PRO A 252 2.05 4.62 -7.32
N ILE A 253 1.68 3.75 -6.38
CA ILE A 253 0.66 4.08 -5.37
C ILE A 253 1.10 5.28 -4.55
N ALA A 254 2.35 5.28 -4.06
CA ALA A 254 2.92 6.39 -3.30
C ALA A 254 3.00 7.69 -4.12
N ILE A 255 3.31 7.61 -5.43
CA ILE A 255 3.26 8.78 -6.32
C ILE A 255 1.85 9.38 -6.35
N VAL A 256 0.81 8.55 -6.48
CA VAL A 256 -0.58 9.03 -6.58
C VAL A 256 -1.03 9.69 -5.28
N VAL A 257 -0.82 9.06 -4.13
CA VAL A 257 -1.35 9.55 -2.85
C VAL A 257 -0.48 10.64 -2.22
N ALA A 258 0.83 10.60 -2.44
CA ALA A 258 1.78 11.52 -1.82
C ALA A 258 2.82 12.04 -2.83
N PRO A 259 2.39 12.73 -3.91
CA PRO A 259 3.29 13.13 -4.99
C PRO A 259 4.39 14.09 -4.52
N HIS A 260 4.16 14.84 -3.44
CA HIS A 260 5.13 15.77 -2.84
C HIS A 260 6.41 15.08 -2.34
N LEU A 261 6.40 13.77 -2.14
CA LEU A 261 7.60 13.00 -1.75
C LEU A 261 8.57 12.77 -2.92
N PHE A 262 8.14 13.01 -4.15
CA PHE A 262 8.86 12.62 -5.35
C PHE A 262 9.42 13.82 -6.09
N THR A 263 10.73 13.80 -6.35
CA THR A 263 11.37 14.67 -7.34
C THR A 263 10.89 14.24 -8.73
N THR A 264 10.38 15.18 -9.53
CA THR A 264 9.73 14.88 -10.81
C THR A 264 10.62 14.07 -11.75
N GLU A 265 11.90 14.44 -11.88
CA GLU A 265 12.85 13.80 -12.79
C GLU A 265 13.13 12.34 -12.39
N LYS A 266 13.22 12.07 -11.08
CA LYS A 266 13.40 10.72 -10.54
C LYS A 266 12.16 9.85 -10.73
N ALA A 267 10.97 10.43 -10.54
CA ALA A 267 9.71 9.73 -10.76
C ALA A 267 9.50 9.37 -12.24
N VAL A 268 9.89 10.24 -13.18
CA VAL A 268 9.85 9.95 -14.62
C VAL A 268 10.67 8.70 -14.94
N VAL A 269 11.96 8.71 -14.58
CA VAL A 269 12.84 7.58 -14.91
C VAL A 269 12.39 6.28 -14.22
N ALA A 270 11.86 6.35 -13.00
CA ALA A 270 11.32 5.18 -12.31
C ALA A 270 10.05 4.61 -12.97
N LEU A 271 9.14 5.46 -13.44
CA LEU A 271 7.95 5.01 -14.17
C LEU A 271 8.32 4.40 -15.52
N GLU A 272 9.33 4.93 -16.21
CA GLU A 272 9.89 4.32 -17.43
C GLU A 272 10.46 2.92 -17.15
N MET A 273 11.12 2.74 -15.99
CA MET A 273 11.60 1.42 -15.56
C MET A 273 10.45 0.43 -15.35
N VAL A 274 9.33 0.86 -14.76
CA VAL A 274 8.13 0.00 -14.62
C VAL A 274 7.59 -0.39 -15.99
N GLU A 275 7.39 0.58 -16.89
CA GLU A 275 6.83 0.34 -18.22
C GLU A 275 7.70 -0.62 -19.05
N THR A 276 9.02 -0.54 -18.91
CA THR A 276 9.96 -1.30 -19.74
C THR A 276 10.41 -2.63 -19.12
N HIS A 277 10.48 -2.70 -17.79
CA HIS A 277 11.23 -3.77 -17.11
C HIS A 277 10.49 -4.47 -15.97
N LEU A 278 9.25 -4.10 -15.63
CA LEU A 278 8.53 -4.77 -14.53
C LEU A 278 8.40 -6.29 -14.73
N ILE A 279 8.17 -6.73 -15.97
CA ILE A 279 7.94 -8.15 -16.32
C ILE A 279 9.27 -8.87 -16.65
N ILE A 280 10.41 -8.17 -16.66
CA ILE A 280 11.66 -8.67 -17.27
C ILE A 280 12.83 -8.68 -16.27
N ASN A 281 13.54 -9.81 -16.21
CA ASN A 281 14.82 -10.02 -15.52
C ASN A 281 14.77 -9.99 -13.98
N ASP A 282 13.84 -10.74 -13.38
CA ASP A 282 13.93 -11.18 -11.98
C ASP A 282 14.02 -12.72 -11.93
N TRP A 283 15.00 -13.25 -11.20
CA TRP A 283 15.21 -14.69 -11.05
C TRP A 283 14.05 -15.39 -10.32
N ASN A 284 13.23 -14.63 -9.59
CA ASN A 284 12.05 -15.12 -8.87
C ASN A 284 10.75 -15.01 -9.67
N TYR A 285 10.77 -14.40 -10.87
CA TYR A 285 9.59 -14.24 -11.73
C TYR A 285 9.03 -15.58 -12.22
N ASN A 286 7.73 -15.82 -11.97
CA ASN A 286 6.93 -16.93 -12.48
C ASN A 286 5.50 -16.41 -12.77
N GLY A 287 5.23 -16.01 -14.01
CA GLY A 287 4.00 -15.28 -14.37
C GLY A 287 2.71 -16.10 -14.43
N ASP A 288 2.79 -17.43 -14.49
CA ASP A 288 1.61 -18.28 -14.69
C ASP A 288 1.13 -18.86 -13.36
N TYR A 289 0.04 -18.31 -12.83
CA TYR A 289 -0.53 -18.73 -11.55
C TYR A 289 -1.42 -19.96 -11.72
N LEU A 290 -1.16 -20.98 -10.90
CA LEU A 290 -1.98 -22.19 -10.76
C LEU A 290 -2.09 -22.56 -9.27
N ASN A 291 -3.25 -22.31 -8.67
CA ASN A 291 -3.42 -22.48 -7.21
C ASN A 291 -3.42 -23.96 -6.79
N ASN A 292 -3.80 -24.86 -7.68
CA ASN A 292 -3.85 -26.30 -7.42
C ASN A 292 -2.61 -27.06 -7.88
N ASP A 293 -1.51 -26.37 -8.23
CA ASP A 293 -0.24 -26.99 -8.61
C ASP A 293 0.29 -27.88 -7.47
N ASP A 294 0.24 -29.20 -7.67
CA ASP A 294 0.75 -30.21 -6.73
C ASP A 294 2.15 -30.71 -7.11
N SER A 295 2.93 -29.92 -7.85
CA SER A 295 4.34 -30.21 -8.12
C SER A 295 5.22 -30.10 -6.87
N ASP A 296 6.49 -30.47 -7.02
CA ASP A 296 7.56 -30.24 -6.05
C ASP A 296 8.30 -28.90 -6.29
N ASN A 297 7.84 -28.07 -7.22
CA ASN A 297 8.46 -26.78 -7.51
C ASN A 297 8.14 -25.77 -6.40
N TYR A 298 9.15 -25.42 -5.59
CA TYR A 298 9.04 -24.46 -4.50
C TYR A 298 8.37 -23.14 -4.89
N LYS A 299 8.67 -22.62 -6.09
CA LYS A 299 8.23 -21.28 -6.53
C LYS A 299 6.79 -21.22 -7.02
N THR A 300 6.19 -22.34 -7.41
CA THR A 300 4.84 -22.36 -8.02
C THR A 300 3.85 -23.24 -7.27
N ALA A 301 4.31 -24.30 -6.60
CA ALA A 301 3.45 -25.27 -5.96
C ALA A 301 2.46 -24.60 -4.99
N ARG A 302 1.19 -24.96 -5.12
CA ARG A 302 0.04 -24.39 -4.40
C ARG A 302 -0.12 -22.88 -4.58
N GLY A 303 0.25 -22.39 -5.77
CA GLY A 303 0.11 -20.99 -6.14
C GLY A 303 1.10 -20.06 -5.46
N PHE A 304 2.28 -20.55 -5.05
CA PHE A 304 3.27 -19.74 -4.34
C PHE A 304 3.72 -18.50 -5.13
N ASN A 305 3.58 -18.51 -6.45
CA ASN A 305 3.92 -17.39 -7.32
C ASN A 305 2.83 -16.30 -7.43
N TYR A 306 1.73 -16.35 -6.68
CA TYR A 306 0.58 -15.42 -6.79
C TYR A 306 0.96 -13.93 -6.92
N HIS A 307 2.01 -13.50 -6.22
CA HIS A 307 2.54 -12.13 -6.22
C HIS A 307 3.98 -12.01 -6.75
N ASN A 308 4.47 -13.02 -7.46
CA ASN A 308 5.84 -13.09 -8.01
C ASN A 308 5.81 -13.32 -9.53
N GLY A 309 5.01 -12.53 -10.25
CA GLY A 309 4.97 -12.58 -11.72
C GLY A 309 3.60 -12.36 -12.35
N PRO A 310 2.49 -12.91 -11.79
CA PRO A 310 1.18 -12.70 -12.38
C PRO A 310 0.84 -11.22 -12.53
N GLU A 311 0.11 -10.90 -13.58
CA GLU A 311 -0.15 -9.54 -14.01
C GLU A 311 -1.43 -9.04 -13.33
N TRP A 312 -1.25 -8.36 -12.20
CA TRP A 312 -2.35 -7.76 -11.43
C TRP A 312 -2.88 -6.50 -12.09
N LEU A 313 -4.21 -6.35 -12.12
CA LEU A 313 -4.84 -5.23 -12.84
C LEU A 313 -4.97 -3.95 -12.01
N TRP A 314 -5.25 -4.05 -10.70
CA TRP A 314 -5.42 -2.86 -9.87
C TRP A 314 -4.15 -1.98 -9.76
N PRO A 315 -2.90 -2.51 -9.70
CA PRO A 315 -1.69 -1.69 -9.67
C PRO A 315 -1.46 -0.96 -11.00
N LEU A 316 -1.96 -1.51 -12.12
CA LEU A 316 -1.91 -0.84 -13.42
C LEU A 316 -2.71 0.47 -13.41
N GLY A 317 -3.84 0.51 -12.69
CA GLY A 317 -4.59 1.76 -12.47
C GLY A 317 -3.74 2.81 -11.76
N TYR A 318 -3.07 2.44 -10.65
CA TYR A 318 -2.16 3.35 -9.95
C TYR A 318 -0.95 3.77 -10.80
N PHE A 319 -0.40 2.88 -11.62
CA PHE A 319 0.64 3.24 -12.58
C PHE A 319 0.17 4.33 -13.56
N MET A 320 -1.01 4.16 -14.18
CA MET A 320 -1.57 5.16 -15.10
C MET A 320 -1.87 6.48 -14.41
N ARG A 321 -2.44 6.45 -13.19
CA ARG A 321 -2.67 7.66 -12.37
C ARG A 321 -1.35 8.36 -12.03
N ALA A 322 -0.32 7.61 -11.64
CA ALA A 322 1.01 8.16 -11.37
C ALA A 322 1.60 8.85 -12.61
N SER A 323 1.46 8.26 -13.80
CA SER A 323 1.88 8.90 -15.05
C SER A 323 1.15 10.22 -15.30
N LEU A 324 -0.15 10.31 -15.02
CA LEU A 324 -0.92 11.57 -15.14
C LEU A 324 -0.44 12.63 -14.15
N VAL A 325 -0.19 12.25 -12.89
CA VAL A 325 0.33 13.15 -11.84
C VAL A 325 1.69 13.74 -12.25
N ILE A 326 2.60 12.92 -12.77
CA ILE A 326 3.91 13.37 -13.24
C ILE A 326 3.78 14.21 -14.52
N ALA A 327 2.88 13.85 -15.44
CA ALA A 327 2.61 14.63 -16.63
C ALA A 327 2.12 16.04 -16.30
N GLU A 328 1.24 16.21 -15.30
CA GLU A 328 0.78 17.52 -14.86
C GLU A 328 1.92 18.41 -14.34
N ARG A 329 2.90 17.83 -13.64
CA ARG A 329 4.08 18.55 -13.15
C ARG A 329 5.02 19.00 -14.27
N LEU A 330 5.11 18.22 -15.33
CA LEU A 330 5.97 18.49 -16.48
C LEU A 330 5.34 19.46 -17.49
N GLU A 331 4.03 19.65 -17.47
CA GLU A 331 3.30 20.42 -18.48
C GLU A 331 3.83 21.86 -18.62
N SER A 332 4.23 22.50 -17.53
CA SER A 332 4.78 23.86 -17.58
C SER A 332 6.16 23.95 -18.26
N GLN A 333 6.95 22.88 -18.19
CA GLN A 333 8.30 22.81 -18.77
C GLN A 333 8.27 22.23 -20.19
N THR A 334 7.39 21.25 -20.43
CA THR A 334 7.19 20.56 -21.70
C THR A 334 5.69 20.51 -22.03
N PRO A 335 5.14 21.58 -22.63
CA PRO A 335 3.71 21.64 -22.98
C PRO A 335 3.27 20.49 -23.89
N GLY A 336 2.08 19.93 -23.65
CA GLY A 336 1.56 18.78 -24.39
C GLY A 336 1.93 17.43 -23.79
N THR A 337 2.63 17.41 -22.64
CA THR A 337 2.95 16.19 -21.90
C THR A 337 1.68 15.53 -21.37
N ILE A 338 0.71 16.32 -20.88
CA ILE A 338 -0.59 15.79 -20.42
C ILE A 338 -1.31 15.08 -21.58
N GLU A 339 -1.50 15.73 -22.72
CA GLU A 339 -2.19 15.16 -23.89
C GLU A 339 -1.53 13.88 -24.36
N LYS A 340 -0.20 13.87 -24.48
CA LYS A 340 0.57 12.68 -24.87
C LYS A 340 0.35 11.52 -23.89
N THR A 341 0.38 11.80 -22.59
CA THR A 341 0.16 10.78 -21.55
C THR A 341 -1.27 10.25 -21.59
N VAL A 342 -2.27 11.12 -21.75
CA VAL A 342 -3.68 10.72 -21.89
C VAL A 342 -3.86 9.81 -23.12
N MET A 343 -3.31 10.18 -24.28
CA MET A 343 -3.39 9.35 -25.49
C MET A 343 -2.76 7.96 -25.28
N ASN A 344 -1.60 7.90 -24.61
CA ASN A 344 -0.95 6.63 -24.29
C ASN A 344 -1.77 5.77 -23.34
N ILE A 345 -2.43 6.39 -22.35
CA ILE A 345 -3.31 5.70 -21.40
C ILE A 345 -4.58 5.20 -22.10
N GLU A 346 -5.23 6.02 -22.91
CA GLU A 346 -6.42 5.60 -23.68
C GLU A 346 -6.12 4.42 -24.60
N HIS A 347 -4.93 4.40 -25.23
CA HIS A 347 -4.48 3.25 -26.00
C HIS A 347 -4.38 1.97 -25.17
N LYS A 348 -3.81 2.06 -23.95
CA LYS A 348 -3.75 0.92 -23.01
C LYS A 348 -5.15 0.49 -22.53
N LEU A 349 -6.04 1.44 -22.28
CA LEU A 349 -7.42 1.19 -21.85
C LEU A 349 -8.30 0.55 -22.94
N ALA A 350 -7.94 0.69 -24.22
CA ALA A 350 -8.67 0.04 -25.31
C ALA A 350 -8.74 -1.49 -25.12
N ASN A 351 -7.65 -2.13 -24.67
CA ASN A 351 -7.64 -3.57 -24.39
C ASN A 351 -8.59 -3.95 -23.24
N HIS A 352 -8.65 -3.11 -22.20
CA HIS A 352 -9.55 -3.30 -21.07
C HIS A 352 -11.01 -3.13 -21.48
N HIS A 353 -11.30 -2.16 -22.36
CA HIS A 353 -12.63 -1.98 -22.93
C HIS A 353 -13.07 -3.20 -23.77
N LEU A 354 -12.17 -3.74 -24.60
CA LEU A 354 -12.44 -4.97 -25.35
C LEU A 354 -12.69 -6.17 -24.42
N ALA A 355 -11.94 -6.29 -23.33
CA ALA A 355 -12.16 -7.33 -22.31
C ALA A 355 -13.54 -7.19 -21.64
N LEU A 356 -13.96 -5.97 -21.28
CA LEU A 356 -15.29 -5.70 -20.73
C LEU A 356 -16.41 -6.13 -21.70
N LEU A 357 -16.24 -5.89 -23.00
CA LEU A 357 -17.25 -6.24 -23.99
C LEU A 357 -17.34 -7.74 -24.24
N SER A 358 -16.19 -8.43 -24.23
CA SER A 358 -16.06 -9.84 -24.61
C SER A 358 -16.29 -10.84 -23.48
N THR A 359 -16.10 -10.44 -22.21
CA THR A 359 -16.30 -11.33 -21.07
C THR A 359 -17.78 -11.47 -20.69
N ASP A 360 -18.15 -12.62 -20.11
CA ASP A 360 -19.52 -12.88 -19.64
C ASP A 360 -19.89 -11.98 -18.45
N TRP A 361 -18.90 -11.64 -17.62
CA TRP A 361 -19.09 -10.87 -16.40
C TRP A 361 -19.22 -9.36 -16.61
N LYS A 362 -18.91 -8.86 -17.82
CA LYS A 362 -18.83 -7.42 -18.11
C LYS A 362 -17.96 -6.67 -17.11
N SER A 363 -16.88 -7.34 -16.70
CA SER A 363 -15.93 -6.87 -15.70
C SER A 363 -14.50 -7.25 -16.12
N LEU A 364 -13.53 -6.77 -15.35
CA LEU A 364 -12.12 -7.09 -15.49
C LEU A 364 -11.72 -8.14 -14.44
N PRO A 365 -10.77 -9.03 -14.78
CA PRO A 365 -10.26 -10.02 -13.84
C PRO A 365 -9.41 -9.38 -12.74
N GLU A 366 -9.13 -10.15 -11.69
CA GLU A 366 -8.18 -9.79 -10.65
C GLU A 366 -6.75 -9.69 -11.20
N LEU A 367 -6.34 -10.75 -11.88
CA LEU A 367 -5.01 -10.90 -12.48
C LEU A 367 -5.08 -11.70 -13.78
N THR A 368 -4.07 -11.53 -14.63
CA THR A 368 -3.77 -12.37 -15.79
C THR A 368 -2.47 -13.13 -15.60
N ASN A 369 -2.33 -14.24 -16.33
CA ASN A 369 -1.06 -14.94 -16.47
C ASN A 369 -0.17 -14.18 -17.49
N THR A 370 1.02 -14.70 -17.74
CA THR A 370 2.05 -14.07 -18.58
C THR A 370 1.49 -13.56 -19.92
N ASN A 371 1.79 -12.30 -20.25
CA ASN A 371 1.38 -11.60 -21.48
C ASN A 371 -0.15 -11.51 -21.65
N GLY A 372 -0.88 -11.22 -20.58
CA GLY A 372 -2.33 -11.06 -20.61
C GLY A 372 -3.10 -12.37 -20.81
N GLN A 373 -2.46 -13.53 -20.66
CA GLN A 373 -3.13 -14.81 -20.78
C GLN A 373 -4.19 -14.97 -19.70
N LYS A 374 -5.30 -15.63 -20.04
CA LYS A 374 -6.36 -15.91 -19.06
C LYS A 374 -5.82 -16.81 -17.95
N CYS A 375 -5.88 -16.33 -16.71
CA CYS A 375 -5.69 -17.15 -15.52
C CYS A 375 -7.04 -17.79 -15.13
N MET A 376 -7.07 -19.11 -14.95
CA MET A 376 -8.30 -19.84 -14.62
C MET A 376 -8.70 -19.73 -13.15
N ASP A 377 -7.74 -19.50 -12.26
CA ASP A 377 -7.96 -19.33 -10.82
C ASP A 377 -8.25 -17.87 -10.43
N SER A 378 -8.10 -16.93 -11.38
CA SER A 378 -8.36 -15.50 -11.17
C SER A 378 -9.86 -15.21 -11.06
N CYS A 379 -10.24 -14.38 -10.09
CA CYS A 379 -11.60 -13.86 -10.02
C CYS A 379 -11.91 -13.08 -11.31
N PRO A 380 -12.91 -13.48 -12.13
CA PRO A 380 -13.14 -12.86 -13.44
C PRO A 380 -13.84 -11.49 -13.35
N ALA A 381 -14.28 -11.08 -12.16
CA ALA A 381 -14.99 -9.83 -11.92
C ALA A 381 -14.56 -9.21 -10.60
N GLN A 382 -13.45 -8.46 -10.63
CA GLN A 382 -12.81 -8.01 -9.40
C GLN A 382 -12.99 -6.50 -9.14
N ALA A 383 -13.44 -6.17 -7.92
CA ALA A 383 -13.84 -4.82 -7.55
C ALA A 383 -12.71 -3.79 -7.70
N TRP A 384 -11.52 -4.08 -7.17
CA TRP A 384 -10.37 -3.17 -7.25
C TRP A 384 -9.87 -2.94 -8.67
N SER A 385 -10.04 -3.92 -9.57
CA SER A 385 -9.54 -3.85 -10.94
C SER A 385 -10.39 -2.84 -11.72
N ILE A 386 -11.70 -2.87 -11.51
CA ILE A 386 -12.62 -1.90 -12.10
C ILE A 386 -12.47 -0.53 -11.44
N SER A 387 -12.42 -0.45 -10.10
CA SER A 387 -12.38 0.84 -9.41
C SER A 387 -11.13 1.64 -9.76
N CYS A 388 -9.95 1.01 -9.79
CA CYS A 388 -8.71 1.73 -10.10
C CYS A 388 -8.67 2.20 -11.57
N ILE A 389 -9.36 1.53 -12.50
CA ILE A 389 -9.53 2.02 -13.87
C ILE A 389 -10.52 3.19 -13.93
N LEU A 390 -11.60 3.15 -13.13
CA LEU A 390 -12.52 4.28 -13.00
C LEU A 390 -11.83 5.52 -12.44
N ASP A 391 -10.91 5.35 -11.48
CA ASP A 391 -10.12 6.46 -10.96
C ASP A 391 -9.25 7.11 -12.04
N VAL A 392 -8.61 6.33 -12.93
CA VAL A 392 -7.87 6.86 -14.08
C VAL A 392 -8.77 7.72 -14.97
N LEU A 393 -9.97 7.22 -15.29
CA LEU A 393 -10.94 7.96 -16.11
C LEU A 393 -11.43 9.23 -15.42
N TYR A 394 -11.61 9.19 -14.10
CA TYR A 394 -11.96 10.34 -13.29
C TYR A 394 -10.87 11.42 -13.35
N ASP A 395 -9.61 11.03 -13.20
CA ASP A 395 -8.46 11.94 -13.26
C ASP A 395 -8.31 12.57 -14.65
N ILE A 396 -8.45 11.80 -15.73
CA ILE A 396 -8.45 12.31 -17.11
C ILE A 396 -9.56 13.36 -17.30
N LYS A 397 -10.78 13.05 -16.85
CA LYS A 397 -11.91 13.97 -16.95
C LYS A 397 -11.65 15.26 -16.16
N ALA A 398 -11.05 15.16 -14.97
CA ALA A 398 -10.69 16.32 -14.17
C ALA A 398 -9.65 17.20 -14.87
N LEU A 399 -8.61 16.62 -15.48
CA LEU A 399 -7.60 17.34 -16.25
C LEU A 399 -8.19 18.07 -17.46
N HIS A 400 -9.08 17.41 -18.22
CA HIS A 400 -9.77 18.04 -19.35
C HIS A 400 -10.66 19.22 -18.92
N ASN A 401 -11.30 19.13 -17.76
CA ASN A 401 -12.14 20.22 -17.26
C ASN A 401 -11.31 21.44 -16.81
N ARG A 402 -10.11 21.23 -16.28
CA ARG A 402 -9.19 22.32 -15.90
C ARG A 402 -8.68 23.09 -17.13
N LYS A 403 -8.43 22.44 -18.27
CA LYS A 403 -7.97 23.10 -19.52
C LYS A 403 -9.04 23.93 -20.24
N LYS A 404 -10.31 23.81 -19.86
CA LYS A 404 -11.42 24.58 -20.48
C LYS A 404 -11.58 25.99 -19.88
N PHE A 405 -10.83 26.32 -18.84
CA PHE A 405 -10.74 27.62 -18.20
C PHE A 405 -9.30 28.12 -18.28
#